data_AF-A0A8T6V2I9-F1
#
_entry.id   AF-A0A8T6V2I9-F1
#
_cell.length_a   1.000
_cell.length_b   1.000
_cell.length_c   1.000
_cell.angle_alpha   90.00
_cell.angle_beta   90.00
_cell.angle_gamma   90.00
#
_symmetry.space_group_name_H-M   'P 1'
#
loop_
_entity.id
_entity.type
_entity.pdbx_description
1 polymer ?
#
loop_
_entity_poly.entity_id
_entity_poly.type
_entity_poly.pdbx_seq_one_letter_code
_entity_poly.pdbx_strand_id
1 'polypeptide(L)' 'MSTVQDLYPTRLDSEFSISKREDPVVWKTPEFNVHALSKEELDFFEKNGYLFFKELFSKEEIQQLYDEIEVMVNDKEAR' A
#
# COMPACT_ATOMS: atom_id res chain seq x y z
N MET A 1 -5.23 -4.85 33.80
CA MET A 1 -4.39 -4.26 32.74
C MET A 1 -4.49 -5.19 31.55
N SER A 2 -5.16 -4.80 30.48
CA SER A 2 -5.20 -5.62 29.26
C SER A 2 -3.87 -5.44 28.53
N THR A 3 -3.04 -6.47 28.53
CA THR A 3 -1.87 -6.55 27.66
C THR A 3 -2.38 -6.70 26.23
N VAL A 4 -2.10 -5.74 25.36
CA VAL A 4 -2.35 -5.87 23.93
C VAL A 4 -1.51 -7.06 23.42
N GLN A 5 -2.15 -8.02 22.78
CA GLN A 5 -1.48 -9.19 22.22
C GLN A 5 -0.78 -8.82 20.91
N ASP A 6 0.51 -9.14 20.79
CA ASP A 6 1.26 -9.01 19.54
C ASP A 6 1.00 -10.25 18.66
N LEU A 7 0.34 -10.03 17.52
CA LEU A 7 -0.01 -11.09 16.56
C LEU A 7 1.12 -11.37 15.55
N TYR A 8 2.12 -10.48 15.45
CA TYR A 8 3.25 -10.61 14.53
C TYR A 8 4.58 -10.35 15.24
N PRO A 9 4.96 -11.16 16.24
CA PRO A 9 6.20 -10.98 16.97
C PRO A 9 7.40 -11.16 16.03
N THR A 10 8.30 -10.18 16.01
CA THR A 10 9.55 -10.23 15.23
C THR A 10 10.75 -9.81 16.09
N ARG A 11 11.95 -10.31 15.77
CA ARG A 11 13.22 -9.99 16.45
C ARG A 11 13.27 -10.38 17.94
N LEU A 12 12.45 -11.34 18.37
CA LEU A 12 12.48 -11.87 19.73
C LEU A 12 13.48 -13.03 19.87
N ASP A 13 13.56 -13.85 18.83
CA ASP A 13 14.44 -15.02 18.78
C ASP A 13 15.55 -14.82 17.74
N SER A 14 16.64 -15.56 17.92
CA SER A 14 17.75 -15.60 16.96
C SER A 14 17.43 -16.42 15.70
N GLU A 15 16.31 -17.13 15.69
CA GLU A 15 15.89 -18.00 14.60
C GLU A 15 14.81 -17.35 13.74
N PHE A 16 14.88 -17.61 12.44
CA PHE A 16 13.89 -17.13 11.47
C PHE A 16 12.69 -18.07 11.41
N SER A 17 11.48 -17.51 11.39
CA SER A 17 10.25 -18.27 11.14
C SER A 17 9.37 -17.53 10.13
N ILE A 18 8.63 -18.32 9.33
CA ILE A 18 7.58 -17.80 8.45
C ILE A 18 6.25 -18.01 9.18
N SER A 19 5.63 -16.92 9.62
CA SER A 19 4.28 -16.96 10.21
C SER A 19 3.21 -16.85 9.12
N LYS A 20 2.01 -17.33 9.43
CA LYS A 20 0.83 -17.06 8.60
C LYS A 20 0.37 -15.62 8.82
N ARG A 21 -0.33 -15.09 7.82
CA ARG A 21 -1.02 -13.80 7.92
C ARG A 21 -2.32 -14.00 8.72
N GLU A 22 -2.55 -13.16 9.71
CA GLU A 22 -3.76 -13.18 10.55
C GLU A 22 -4.86 -12.26 10.01
N ASP A 23 -4.49 -11.28 9.19
CA ASP A 23 -5.42 -10.32 8.59
C ASP A 23 -5.80 -10.66 7.14
N PRO A 24 -7.02 -10.33 6.69
CA PRO A 24 -7.38 -10.45 5.27
C PRO A 24 -6.52 -9.53 4.40
N VAL A 25 -6.41 -9.85 3.10
CA VAL A 25 -5.71 -9.01 2.12
C VAL A 25 -6.65 -7.91 1.63
N VAL A 26 -7.88 -8.28 1.24
CA VAL A 26 -8.92 -7.31 0.86
C VAL A 26 -9.95 -7.17 1.98
N TRP A 27 -10.03 -5.98 2.56
CA TRP A 27 -11.07 -5.64 3.53
C TRP A 27 -12.33 -5.16 2.79
N LYS A 28 -13.43 -5.91 2.89
CA LYS A 28 -14.71 -5.58 2.26
C LYS A 28 -15.67 -5.04 3.32
N THR A 29 -16.23 -3.86 3.09
CA THR A 29 -17.29 -3.27 3.93
C THR A 29 -18.60 -3.16 3.14
N PRO A 30 -19.77 -3.47 3.74
CA PRO A 30 -21.06 -3.50 3.03
C PRO A 30 -21.49 -2.15 2.43
N GLU A 31 -20.90 -1.06 2.91
CA GLU A 31 -21.33 0.32 2.63
C GLU A 31 -20.70 0.91 1.36
N PHE A 32 -19.67 0.27 0.79
CA PHE A 32 -19.02 0.75 -0.43
C PHE A 32 -19.71 0.16 -1.67
N ASN A 33 -20.85 0.74 -2.05
CA ASN A 33 -21.57 0.36 -3.27
C ASN A 33 -20.86 0.80 -4.58
N VAL A 34 -19.76 1.57 -4.49
CA VAL A 34 -18.94 1.98 -5.63
C VAL A 34 -17.47 1.72 -5.31
N HIS A 35 -16.91 0.68 -5.93
CA HIS A 35 -15.49 0.36 -5.83
C HIS A 35 -14.73 1.02 -6.98
N ALA A 36 -13.58 1.65 -6.68
CA ALA A 36 -12.68 2.18 -7.71
C ALA A 36 -11.99 1.06 -8.51
N LEU A 37 -12.00 -0.18 -7.99
CA LEU A 37 -11.39 -1.35 -8.61
C LEU A 37 -12.46 -2.30 -9.10
N SER A 38 -12.21 -2.89 -10.26
CA SER A 38 -12.97 -4.03 -10.78
C SER A 38 -12.80 -5.26 -9.89
N LYS A 39 -13.68 -6.25 -10.06
CA LYS A 39 -13.59 -7.52 -9.34
C LYS A 39 -12.29 -8.24 -9.70
N GLU A 40 -11.90 -8.20 -10.97
CA GLU A 40 -10.70 -8.84 -11.48
C GLU A 40 -9.43 -8.25 -10.86
N GLU A 41 -9.37 -6.94 -10.68
CA GLU A 41 -8.28 -6.26 -9.99
C GLU A 41 -8.24 -6.62 -8.49
N LEU A 42 -9.40 -6.68 -7.83
CA LEU A 42 -9.48 -7.11 -6.42
C LEU A 42 -9.00 -8.55 -6.25
N ASP A 43 -9.45 -9.47 -7.11
CA ASP A 43 -9.05 -10.87 -7.08
C ASP A 43 -7.55 -11.03 -7.40
N PHE A 44 -7.02 -10.21 -8.31
CA PHE A 44 -5.59 -10.15 -8.60
C PHE A 44 -4.79 -9.65 -7.38
N PHE A 45 -5.23 -8.58 -6.73
CA PHE A 45 -4.58 -8.03 -5.56
C PHE A 45 -4.60 -9.01 -4.38
N GLU A 46 -5.75 -9.64 -4.11
CA GLU A 46 -5.91 -10.65 -3.06
C GLU A 46 -4.91 -11.80 -3.24
N LYS A 47 -4.72 -12.25 -4.49
CA LYS A 47 -3.84 -13.37 -4.82
C LYS A 47 -2.35 -12.98 -4.86
N ASN A 48 -2.01 -11.82 -5.39
CA ASN A 48 -0.63 -11.45 -5.73
C ASN A 48 -0.02 -10.39 -4.80
N GLY A 49 -0.83 -9.66 -4.03
CA GLY A 49 -0.39 -8.63 -3.08
C GLY A 49 0.02 -7.29 -3.70
N TYR A 50 -0.22 -7.07 -4.99
CA TYR A 50 0.06 -5.81 -5.68
C TYR A 50 -0.90 -5.57 -6.84
N LEU A 51 -0.94 -4.32 -7.33
CA LEU A 51 -1.65 -3.91 -8.54
C LEU A 51 -0.73 -3.07 -9.41
N PHE A 52 -0.95 -3.12 -10.72
CA PHE A 52 -0.21 -2.32 -11.69
C PHE A 52 -1.18 -1.66 -12.66
N PHE A 53 -1.23 -0.34 -12.62
CA PHE A 53 -2.06 0.48 -13.51
C PHE A 53 -1.19 1.10 -14.59
N LYS A 54 -1.55 0.85 -15.85
CA LYS A 54 -0.94 1.56 -16.98
C LYS A 54 -1.63 2.90 -17.12
N GLU A 55 -0.83 3.96 -17.31
CA GLU A 55 -1.36 5.29 -17.64
C GLU A 55 -2.41 5.79 -16.64
N LEU A 56 -2.18 5.53 -15.35
CA LEU A 56 -3.08 5.97 -14.28
C LEU A 56 -3.26 7.49 -14.26
N PHE A 57 -2.23 8.21 -14.65
CA PHE A 57 -2.20 9.66 -14.76
C PHE A 57 -2.02 10.09 -16.21
N SER A 58 -2.58 11.24 -16.54
CA SER A 58 -2.31 11.94 -17.79
C SER A 58 -0.85 12.38 -17.87
N LYS A 59 -0.38 12.68 -19.07
CA LYS A 59 1.00 13.15 -19.27
C LYS A 59 1.23 14.50 -18.60
N GLU A 60 0.19 15.33 -18.57
CA GLU A 60 0.18 16.64 -17.95
C GLU A 60 0.34 16.54 -16.43
N GLU A 61 -0.40 15.64 -15.78
CA GLU A 61 -0.26 15.38 -14.34
C GLU A 61 1.12 14.83 -13.98
N ILE A 62 1.66 13.93 -14.81
CA ILE A 62 3.00 13.39 -14.63
C ILE A 62 4.06 14.51 -14.74
N GLN A 63 3.90 15.42 -15.71
CA GLN A 63 4.83 16.54 -15.87
C GLN A 63 4.79 17.48 -14.66
N GLN A 64 3.60 17.81 -14.16
CA GLN A 64 3.45 18.63 -12.96
C GLN A 64 4.14 18.01 -11.74
N LEU A 65 4.05 16.69 -11.57
CA LEU A 65 4.75 15.98 -10.50
C LEU A 65 6.28 16.10 -10.65
N TYR A 66 6.81 15.97 -11.87
CA TYR A 66 8.24 16.11 -12.10
C TYR A 66 8.75 17.52 -11.79
N ASP A 67 8.01 18.54 -12.22
CA ASP A 67 8.37 19.94 -11.98
C ASP A 67 8.44 20.23 -10.46
N GLU A 68 7.47 19.73 -9.70
CA GLU A 68 7.44 19.89 -8.24
C GLU A 68 8.60 19.15 -7.55
N ILE A 69 8.93 17.93 -8.01
CA ILE A 69 10.09 17.19 -7.50
C ILE A 69 11.38 17.98 -7.74
N GLU A 70 11.54 18.60 -8.90
CA GLU A 70 12.71 19.41 -9.21
C GLU A 70 12.82 20.63 -8.28
N VAL A 71 11.70 21.29 -7.99
CA VAL A 71 11.64 22.39 -7.03
C VAL A 71 12.07 21.90 -5.63
N MET A 72 11.47 20.83 -5.13
CA MET A 72 11.77 20.26 -3.81
C MET A 72 13.23 19.85 -3.65
N VAL A 73 13.83 19.25 -4.69
CA VAL A 73 15.24 18.81 -4.65
C VAL A 73 16.21 19.99 -4.59
N ASN A 74 15.86 21.12 -5.21
CA ASN A 74 16.68 22.31 -5.29
C ASN A 74 16.38 23.34 -4.20
N ASP A 75 15.33 23.12 -3.40
CA ASP A 75 15.02 23.93 -2.25
C ASP A 75 16.11 23.77 -1.18
N LYS A 76 16.79 24.87 -0.88
CA LYS A 76 17.90 24.93 0.07
C LYS A 76 17.44 25.03 1.51
N GLU A 77 16.17 25.38 1.76
CA GLU A 77 15.62 25.46 3.12
C GLU A 77 15.02 24.13 3.59
N ALA A 78 14.82 23.16 2.68
CA ALA A 78 14.34 21.82 3.00
C ALA A 78 15.44 20.83 3.45
N ARG A 79 16.72 21.24 3.46
CA ARG A 79 17.88 20.44 3.91
C ARG A 79 18.42 20.93 5.25
#